data_AF-A0AAP1KX94-F1
#
_entry.id   AF-A0AAP1KX94-F1
#
_cell.length_a   1.000
_cell.length_b   1.000
_cell.length_c   1.000
_cell.angle_alpha   90.00
_cell.angle_beta   90.00
_cell.angle_gamma   90.00
#
_symmetry.space_group_name_H-M   'P 1'
#
loop_
_entity.id
_entity.type
_entity.pdbx_description
1 polymer ?
#
loop_
_entity_poly.entity_id
_entity_poly.type
_entity_poly.pdbx_seq_one_letter_code
_entity_poly.pdbx_strand_id
1 'polypeptide(L)'
;MGNRLRAAVALLTIVLAGCNTEARVDARRATEIALEEARELAHVDCSALADCDRLWNRTKLYVAQRSATRIRHADDSRIETAEPHTFGTVYVWATRATGAGGVSTIQVKAMCRGMYRADGNPGWMYGTCAEQIRSVETEFRSFVAAAS
;
A
#
# COMPACT_ATOMS: atom_id res chain seq x y z
N MET A 1 39.68 23.01 52.23
CA MET A 1 39.93 23.41 50.82
C MET A 1 40.13 22.13 50.01
N GLY A 2 39.27 21.65 49.12
CA GLY A 2 37.93 22.06 48.72
C GLY A 2 37.21 20.81 48.19
N ASN A 3 36.09 20.47 48.82
CA ASN A 3 35.18 19.38 48.44
C ASN A 3 34.36 19.73 47.18
N ARG A 4 34.97 20.48 46.23
CA ARG A 4 34.30 21.11 45.08
C ARG A 4 34.41 20.30 43.78
N LEU A 5 35.15 19.19 43.78
CA LEU A 5 35.40 18.40 42.58
C LEU A 5 34.40 17.26 42.31
N ARG A 6 33.33 17.13 43.10
CA ARG A 6 32.32 16.06 42.92
C ARG A 6 31.00 16.52 42.30
N ALA A 7 30.93 17.75 41.78
CA ALA A 7 29.71 18.32 41.20
C ALA A 7 29.82 18.61 39.69
N ALA A 8 30.84 18.09 39.00
CA ALA A 8 31.09 18.43 37.59
C ALA A 8 30.80 17.31 36.57
N VAL A 9 30.29 16.14 36.98
CA VAL A 9 30.17 14.96 36.08
C VAL A 9 28.72 14.51 35.82
N ALA A 10 27.70 15.24 36.27
CA ALA A 10 26.32 14.75 36.25
C ALA A 10 25.36 15.48 35.28
N LEU A 11 25.83 16.11 34.20
CA LEU A 11 24.98 16.97 33.36
C LEU A 11 25.25 16.87 31.85
N LEU A 12 25.48 15.66 31.31
CA LEU A 12 25.81 15.52 29.87
C LEU A 12 25.25 14.27 29.17
N THR A 13 24.03 13.82 29.47
CA THR A 13 23.47 12.59 28.84
C THR A 13 22.01 12.65 28.39
N ILE A 14 21.46 13.81 27.99
CA ILE A 14 20.09 13.87 27.41
C ILE A 14 19.99 14.76 26.16
N VAL A 15 20.76 14.47 25.11
CA VAL A 15 20.58 15.14 23.79
C VAL A 15 20.34 14.16 22.63
N LEU A 16 20.40 12.84 22.86
CA LEU A 16 20.31 11.83 21.79
C LEU A 16 18.87 11.35 21.46
N ALA A 17 17.84 11.83 22.16
CA ALA A 17 16.46 11.37 21.94
C ALA A 17 15.70 12.11 20.81
N GLY A 18 16.14 13.33 20.45
CA GLY A 18 15.46 14.19 19.47
C GLY A 18 15.61 13.73 18.02
N CYS A 19 16.85 13.49 17.57
CA CYS A 19 17.12 13.12 16.16
C CYS A 19 16.47 11.81 15.73
N ASN A 20 16.32 10.83 16.63
CA ASN A 20 15.68 9.56 16.29
C ASN A 20 14.16 9.72 16.08
N THR A 21 13.55 10.73 16.70
CA THR A 21 12.11 10.98 16.54
C THR A 21 11.81 11.68 15.21
N GLU A 22 12.60 12.70 14.85
CA GLU A 22 12.46 13.40 13.57
C GLU A 22 12.70 12.46 12.38
N ALA A 23 13.78 11.66 12.42
CA ALA A 23 14.08 10.69 11.38
C ALA A 23 12.94 9.65 11.18
N ARG A 24 12.27 9.23 12.26
CA ARG A 24 11.11 8.33 12.18
C ARG A 24 9.88 9.01 11.57
N VAL A 25 9.66 10.28 11.89
CA VAL A 25 8.56 11.07 11.32
C VAL A 25 8.76 11.26 9.82
N ASP A 26 9.97 11.59 9.39
CA ASP A 26 10.30 11.78 7.97
C ASP A 26 10.21 10.46 7.20
N ALA A 27 10.72 9.35 7.74
CA ALA A 27 10.59 8.04 7.12
C ALA A 27 9.12 7.62 6.95
N ARG A 28 8.27 7.91 7.95
CA ARG A 28 6.82 7.68 7.85
C ARG A 28 6.20 8.54 6.77
N ARG A 29 6.51 9.84 6.74
CA ARG A 29 5.98 10.75 5.71
C ARG A 29 6.37 10.28 4.31
N ALA A 30 7.61 9.89 4.11
CA ALA A 30 8.08 9.35 2.82
C ALA A 30 7.32 8.07 2.44
N THR A 31 7.02 7.20 3.41
CA THR A 31 6.22 5.98 3.17
C THR A 31 4.79 6.30 2.75
N GLU A 32 4.13 7.26 3.43
CA GLU A 32 2.77 7.68 3.07
C GLU A 32 2.72 8.32 1.67
N ILE A 33 3.68 9.18 1.33
CA ILE A 33 3.78 9.76 -0.02
C ILE A 33 3.91 8.64 -1.06
N ALA A 34 4.81 7.69 -0.82
CA ALA A 34 5.06 6.63 -1.79
C ALA A 34 3.91 5.60 -1.89
N LEU A 35 3.06 5.49 -0.86
CA LEU A 35 1.81 4.74 -0.93
C LEU A 35 0.78 5.48 -1.79
N GLU A 36 0.66 6.79 -1.61
CA GLU A 36 -0.28 7.58 -2.40
C GLU A 36 0.09 7.59 -3.88
N GLU A 37 1.37 7.77 -4.21
CA GLU A 37 1.87 7.67 -5.58
C GLU A 37 1.57 6.29 -6.20
N ALA A 38 1.74 5.20 -5.44
CA ALA A 38 1.44 3.86 -5.92
C ALA A 38 -0.06 3.70 -6.23
N ARG A 39 -0.94 4.22 -5.37
CA ARG A 39 -2.41 4.18 -5.56
C ARG A 39 -2.86 4.98 -6.77
N GLU A 40 -2.28 6.16 -6.98
CA GLU A 40 -2.57 6.99 -8.15
C GLU A 40 -2.19 6.28 -9.45
N LEU A 41 -1.13 5.46 -9.44
CA LEU A 41 -0.66 4.73 -10.62
C LEU A 41 -1.32 3.36 -10.81
N ALA A 42 -2.07 2.85 -9.82
CA ALA A 42 -2.67 1.51 -9.79
C ALA A 42 -3.91 1.35 -10.68
N HIS A 43 -3.91 1.98 -11.86
CA HIS A 43 -4.99 1.88 -12.84
C HIS A 43 -4.48 1.84 -14.29
N VAL A 44 -5.35 1.34 -15.16
CA VAL A 44 -5.22 1.40 -16.62
C VAL A 44 -6.54 1.81 -17.26
N ASP A 45 -6.46 2.56 -18.34
CA ASP A 45 -7.62 2.98 -19.11
C ASP A 45 -7.72 2.21 -20.43
N CYS A 46 -8.95 2.04 -20.92
CA CYS A 46 -9.25 1.40 -22.19
C CYS A 46 -10.56 1.94 -22.77
N SER A 47 -10.74 1.87 -24.09
CA SER A 47 -11.94 2.41 -24.76
C SER A 47 -12.62 1.39 -25.68
N ALA A 48 -11.86 0.55 -26.38
CA ALA A 48 -12.43 -0.53 -27.16
C ALA A 48 -12.85 -1.69 -26.24
N LEU A 49 -14.07 -2.21 -26.43
CA LEU A 49 -14.62 -3.28 -25.60
C LEU A 49 -13.68 -4.49 -25.51
N ALA A 50 -13.13 -4.93 -26.66
CA ALA A 50 -12.21 -6.07 -26.71
C ALA A 50 -10.90 -5.83 -25.92
N ASP A 51 -10.38 -4.60 -25.93
CA ASP A 51 -9.18 -4.25 -25.15
C ASP A 51 -9.50 -4.23 -23.66
N CYS A 52 -10.64 -3.65 -23.28
CA CYS A 52 -11.06 -3.62 -21.89
C CYS A 52 -11.32 -5.02 -21.32
N ASP A 53 -11.93 -5.91 -22.10
CA ASP A 53 -12.21 -7.28 -21.66
C ASP A 53 -10.91 -8.08 -21.52
N ARG A 54 -9.94 -7.86 -22.42
CA ARG A 54 -8.59 -8.43 -22.30
C ARG A 54 -7.92 -7.95 -21.01
N LEU A 55 -7.89 -6.64 -20.77
CA LEU A 55 -7.28 -6.06 -19.57
C LEU A 55 -7.99 -6.54 -18.30
N TRP A 56 -9.31 -6.62 -18.30
CA TRP A 56 -10.09 -7.10 -17.15
C TRP A 56 -9.78 -8.57 -16.80
N ASN A 57 -9.65 -9.44 -17.81
CA ASN A 57 -9.22 -10.82 -17.59
C ASN A 57 -7.80 -10.90 -17.03
N ARG A 58 -6.88 -10.04 -17.49
CA ARG A 58 -5.52 -9.93 -16.91
C ARG A 58 -5.56 -9.44 -15.47
N THR A 59 -6.41 -8.46 -15.16
CA THR A 59 -6.63 -7.98 -13.79
C THR A 59 -7.13 -9.10 -12.87
N LYS A 60 -8.03 -9.97 -13.35
CA LYS A 60 -8.48 -11.15 -12.59
C LYS A 60 -7.32 -12.09 -12.24
N LEU A 61 -6.42 -12.36 -13.20
CA LEU A 61 -5.20 -13.14 -12.94
C LEU A 61 -4.27 -12.42 -11.96
N TYR A 62 -4.11 -11.11 -12.09
CA TYR A 62 -3.28 -10.31 -11.20
C TYR A 62 -3.76 -10.41 -9.75
N VAL A 63 -5.05 -10.15 -9.52
CA VAL A 63 -5.67 -10.24 -8.20
C VAL A 63 -5.51 -11.64 -7.61
N ALA A 64 -5.72 -12.69 -8.41
CA ALA A 64 -5.55 -14.07 -7.96
C ALA A 64 -4.11 -14.42 -7.55
N GLN A 65 -3.10 -13.81 -8.20
CA GLN A 65 -1.68 -14.04 -7.90
C GLN A 65 -1.17 -13.19 -6.73
N ARG A 66 -1.72 -11.99 -6.54
CA ARG A 66 -1.22 -11.01 -5.57
C ARG A 66 -1.99 -10.97 -4.26
N SER A 67 -3.22 -11.46 -4.23
CA SER A 67 -4.01 -11.54 -3.00
C SER A 67 -3.70 -12.82 -2.22
N ALA A 68 -3.53 -12.71 -0.90
CA ALA A 68 -3.36 -13.88 -0.06
C ALA A 68 -4.64 -14.71 0.10
N THR A 69 -5.80 -14.11 -0.09
CA THR A 69 -7.09 -14.81 -0.09
C THR A 69 -7.61 -14.97 -1.51
N ARG A 70 -8.33 -16.07 -1.75
CA ARG A 70 -8.94 -16.37 -3.04
C ARG A 70 -10.03 -15.34 -3.38
N ILE A 71 -10.24 -15.15 -4.68
CA ILE A 71 -11.38 -14.40 -5.23
C ILE A 71 -12.68 -15.05 -4.76
N ARG A 72 -13.56 -14.27 -4.14
CA ARG A 72 -14.89 -14.69 -3.68
C ARG A 72 -16.00 -14.26 -4.63
N HIS A 73 -15.78 -13.17 -5.34
CA HIS A 73 -16.71 -12.61 -6.31
C HIS A 73 -15.94 -11.98 -7.47
N ALA A 74 -16.42 -12.18 -8.70
CA ALA A 74 -15.87 -11.52 -9.89
C ALA A 74 -16.95 -11.42 -10.97
N ASP A 75 -17.29 -10.19 -11.34
CA ASP A 75 -18.18 -9.85 -12.44
C ASP A 75 -17.50 -8.85 -13.40
N ASP A 76 -18.26 -8.23 -14.31
CA ASP A 76 -17.74 -7.31 -15.33
C ASP A 76 -17.29 -5.95 -14.76
N SER A 77 -17.57 -5.67 -13.50
CA SER A 77 -17.32 -4.37 -12.84
C SER A 77 -16.47 -4.47 -11.57
N ARG A 78 -16.41 -5.65 -10.94
CA ARG A 78 -15.75 -5.82 -9.64
C ARG A 78 -15.14 -7.20 -9.46
N ILE A 79 -13.96 -7.25 -8.86
CA ILE A 79 -13.30 -8.46 -8.36
C ILE A 79 -13.03 -8.27 -6.88
N GLU A 80 -13.48 -9.21 -6.06
CA GLU A 80 -13.33 -9.17 -4.60
C GLU A 80 -12.64 -10.39 -4.04
N THR A 81 -11.80 -10.15 -3.04
CA THR A 81 -11.18 -11.16 -2.18
C THR A 81 -11.60 -10.93 -0.74
N ALA A 82 -11.38 -11.90 0.14
CA ALA A 82 -11.67 -11.72 1.57
C ALA A 82 -10.52 -11.01 2.30
N GLU A 83 -10.83 -10.28 3.36
CA GLU A 83 -9.79 -9.89 4.31
C GLU A 83 -9.18 -11.15 4.96
N PRO A 84 -7.84 -11.29 5.00
CA PRO A 84 -7.19 -12.43 5.62
C PRO A 84 -7.33 -12.36 7.14
N HIS A 85 -7.42 -13.52 7.81
CA HIS A 85 -7.35 -13.57 9.27
C HIS A 85 -5.95 -13.28 9.81
N THR A 86 -4.91 -13.47 8.99
CA THR A 86 -3.51 -13.22 9.36
C THR A 86 -3.17 -11.74 9.22
N PHE A 87 -2.48 -11.19 10.23
CA PHE A 87 -1.94 -9.84 10.20
C PHE A 87 -0.71 -9.74 9.28
N GLY A 88 -0.49 -8.57 8.68
CA GLY A 88 0.70 -8.32 7.86
C GLY A 88 0.65 -8.95 6.47
N THR A 89 -0.53 -9.40 6.04
CA THR A 89 -0.74 -10.05 4.74
C THR A 89 -1.65 -9.19 3.86
N VAL A 90 -1.20 -8.96 2.61
CA VAL A 90 -1.94 -8.17 1.62
C VAL A 90 -3.08 -8.97 0.98
N TYR A 91 -4.20 -8.30 0.74
CA TYR A 91 -5.30 -8.79 -0.08
C TYR A 91 -5.71 -7.69 -1.07
N VAL A 92 -6.20 -8.12 -2.23
CA VAL A 92 -6.34 -7.25 -3.40
C VAL A 92 -7.75 -7.34 -3.95
N TRP A 93 -8.29 -6.22 -4.37
CA TRP A 93 -9.57 -6.12 -5.09
C TRP A 93 -9.40 -5.22 -6.30
N ALA A 94 -10.34 -5.29 -7.22
CA ALA A 94 -10.31 -4.48 -8.44
C ALA A 94 -11.70 -4.02 -8.84
N THR A 95 -11.75 -2.89 -9.54
CA THR A 95 -12.97 -2.32 -10.12
C THR A 95 -12.74 -1.97 -11.59
N ARG A 96 -13.82 -2.01 -12.37
CA ARG A 96 -13.91 -1.47 -13.72
C ARG A 96 -15.10 -0.54 -13.78
N ALA A 97 -14.87 0.71 -14.18
CA ALA A 97 -15.90 1.72 -14.31
C ALA A 97 -15.77 2.44 -15.65
N THR A 98 -16.88 2.59 -16.38
CA THR A 98 -16.93 3.31 -17.65
C THR A 98 -17.45 4.73 -17.41
N GLY A 99 -16.62 5.73 -17.73
CA GLY A 99 -17.00 7.14 -17.66
C GLY A 99 -17.89 7.59 -18.82
N ALA A 100 -18.44 8.81 -18.72
CA ALA A 100 -19.35 9.37 -19.72
C ALA A 100 -18.74 9.48 -21.13
N GLY A 101 -17.41 9.53 -21.26
CA GLY A 101 -16.69 9.55 -22.54
C GLY A 101 -16.44 8.17 -23.16
N GLY A 102 -17.00 7.09 -22.61
CA GLY A 102 -16.80 5.72 -23.09
C GLY A 102 -15.44 5.09 -22.71
N VAL A 103 -14.55 5.86 -22.09
CA VAL A 103 -13.31 5.34 -21.49
C VAL A 103 -13.66 4.57 -20.21
N SER A 104 -13.16 3.35 -20.10
CA SER A 104 -13.23 2.54 -18.89
C SER A 104 -11.90 2.58 -18.15
N THR A 105 -11.97 2.82 -16.85
CA THR A 105 -10.84 2.74 -15.93
C THR A 105 -10.92 1.43 -15.17
N ILE A 106 -9.84 0.66 -15.21
CA ILE A 106 -9.64 -0.56 -14.42
C ILE A 106 -8.63 -0.23 -13.33
N GLN A 107 -9.03 -0.35 -12.07
CA GLN A 107 -8.20 -0.01 -10.91
C GLN A 107 -8.04 -1.22 -10.00
N VAL A 108 -6.86 -1.38 -9.42
CA VAL A 108 -6.63 -2.30 -8.30
C VAL A 108 -6.40 -1.53 -7.02
N LYS A 109 -6.73 -2.14 -5.90
CA LYS A 109 -6.37 -1.62 -4.58
C LYS A 109 -5.93 -2.75 -3.68
N ALA A 110 -4.85 -2.52 -2.96
CA ALA A 110 -4.30 -3.45 -1.98
C ALA A 110 -4.59 -2.96 -0.57
N MET A 111 -4.91 -3.90 0.31
CA MET A 111 -5.18 -3.65 1.72
C MET A 111 -4.41 -4.67 2.56
N CYS A 112 -4.07 -4.33 3.79
CA CYS A 112 -3.28 -5.20 4.66
C CYS A 112 -3.76 -5.14 6.10
N ARG A 113 -4.11 -6.30 6.66
CA ARG A 113 -4.66 -6.38 8.02
C ARG A 113 -3.59 -5.99 9.04
N GLY A 114 -3.91 -5.03 9.91
CA GLY A 114 -3.01 -4.49 10.94
C GLY A 114 -2.02 -3.43 10.47
N MET A 115 -2.17 -2.92 9.24
CA MET A 115 -1.41 -1.77 8.77
C MET A 115 -1.69 -0.53 9.65
N TYR A 116 -2.97 -0.29 9.96
CA TYR A 116 -3.42 0.79 10.83
C TYR A 116 -4.21 0.24 12.02
N ARG A 117 -4.15 0.96 13.14
CA ARG A 117 -4.98 0.76 14.32
C ARG A 117 -6.35 1.41 14.10
N ALA A 118 -7.30 1.14 15.00
CA ALA A 118 -8.65 1.70 14.92
C ALA A 118 -8.69 3.24 14.99
N ASP A 119 -7.66 3.87 15.58
CA ASP A 119 -7.48 5.31 15.64
C ASP A 119 -6.79 5.90 14.38
N GLY A 120 -6.57 5.08 13.35
CA GLY A 120 -5.88 5.48 12.11
C GLY A 120 -4.37 5.61 12.24
N ASN A 121 -3.80 5.42 13.43
CA ASN A 121 -2.35 5.46 13.58
C ASN A 121 -1.70 4.18 13.03
N PRO A 122 -0.42 4.23 12.59
CA PRO A 122 0.33 3.05 12.20
C PRO A 122 0.25 1.93 13.23
N GLY A 123 -0.07 0.73 12.76
CA GLY A 123 -0.01 -0.52 13.51
C GLY A 123 1.38 -1.15 13.46
N TRP A 124 1.54 -2.28 14.14
CA TRP A 124 2.83 -3.00 14.18
C TRP A 124 3.28 -3.51 12.81
N MET A 125 2.34 -3.78 11.90
CA MET A 125 2.65 -4.28 10.57
C MET A 125 2.80 -3.16 9.53
N TYR A 126 2.79 -1.90 9.94
CA TYR A 126 2.73 -0.76 9.01
C TYR A 126 3.81 -0.81 7.92
N GLY A 127 5.09 -0.96 8.30
CA GLY A 127 6.21 -0.96 7.33
C GLY A 127 6.10 -2.10 6.32
N THR A 128 5.91 -3.33 6.82
CA THR A 128 5.77 -4.54 5.99
C THR A 128 4.54 -4.48 5.09
N CYS A 129 3.41 -3.99 5.61
CA CYS A 129 2.19 -3.80 4.83
C CYS A 129 2.38 -2.72 3.74
N ALA A 130 3.02 -1.60 4.07
CA ALA A 130 3.25 -0.51 3.15
C ALA A 130 4.12 -0.96 1.96
N GLU A 131 5.17 -1.73 2.22
CA GLU A 131 6.02 -2.30 1.18
C GLU A 131 5.23 -3.24 0.26
N GLN A 132 4.47 -4.18 0.82
CA GLN A 132 3.66 -5.12 0.03
C GLN A 132 2.60 -4.40 -0.82
N ILE A 133 1.89 -3.43 -0.24
CA ILE A 133 0.87 -2.64 -0.96
C ILE A 133 1.51 -1.89 -2.12
N ARG A 134 2.65 -1.21 -1.88
CA ARG A 134 3.36 -0.47 -2.94
C ARG A 134 3.80 -1.37 -4.08
N SER A 135 4.35 -2.55 -3.79
CA SER A 135 4.71 -3.55 -4.81
C SER A 135 3.49 -3.95 -5.63
N VAL A 136 2.38 -4.32 -4.99
CA VAL A 136 1.14 -4.71 -5.68
C VAL A 136 0.59 -3.58 -6.54
N GLU A 137 0.60 -2.34 -6.07
CA GLU A 137 -0.03 -1.23 -6.79
C GLU A 137 0.86 -0.71 -7.94
N THR A 138 2.17 -0.64 -7.74
CA THR A 138 3.12 -0.16 -8.76
C THR A 138 3.31 -1.16 -9.91
N GLU A 139 3.27 -2.47 -9.62
CA GLU A 139 3.48 -3.52 -10.62
C GLU A 139 2.23 -3.82 -11.48
N PHE A 140 1.07 -3.27 -11.12
CA PHE A 140 -0.18 -3.58 -11.79
C PHE A 140 -0.15 -3.26 -13.28
N ARG A 141 0.24 -2.03 -13.64
CA ARG A 141 0.22 -1.53 -15.01
C ARG A 141 1.11 -2.35 -15.94
N SER A 142 2.33 -2.69 -15.50
CA SER A 142 3.26 -3.50 -16.30
C SER A 142 2.74 -4.93 -16.47
N PHE A 143 2.16 -5.52 -15.41
CA PHE A 143 1.63 -6.88 -15.47
C PHE A 143 0.48 -7.04 -16.47
N VAL A 144 -0.45 -6.08 -16.50
CA VAL A 144 -1.61 -6.14 -17.42
C VAL A 144 -1.22 -5.76 -18.85
N ALA A 145 -0.20 -4.92 -19.03
CA ALA A 145 0.30 -4.53 -20.35
C ALA A 145 1.15 -5.62 -21.04
N ALA A 146 1.89 -6.46 -20.30
CA ALA A 146 2.86 -7.43 -20.83
C ALA A 146 2.31 -8.56 -21.72
N ALA A 147 1.00 -8.60 -21.99
CA ALA A 147 0.36 -9.57 -22.87
C ALA A 147 -0.31 -8.91 -24.09
N SER A 148 0.13 -7.69 -24.44
CA SER A 148 -0.36 -6.89 -25.56
C SER A 148 0.56 -7.03 -26.77
#